data_AF-A0A9E0L7U2-F1
#
_entry.id   AF-A0A9E0L7U2-F1
#
_cell.length_a   1.000
_cell.length_b   1.000
_cell.length_c   1.000
_cell.angle_alpha   90.00
_cell.angle_beta   90.00
_cell.angle_gamma   90.00
#
_symmetry.space_group_name_H-M   'P 1'
#
loop_
_entity.id
_entity.type
_entity.pdbx_description
1 polymer ?
#
loop_
_entity_poly.entity_id
_entity_poly.type
_entity_poly.pdbx_seq_one_letter_code
_entity_poly.pdbx_strand_id
1 'polypeptide(L)'
;NPRRMYGEMAGAVVQLAPLPDGGELAICEGIETALSYRDLTGTPTWAGLSTSGLRRFVPPPGLKRLVIAADGDDAGIEAARDLAERASRRCDVVVIPAPAGTDWNDALKGERQ
;
A
#
# COMPACT_ATOMS: atom_id res chain seq x y z
N ASN A 1 4.57 21.78 8.85
CA ASN A 1 5.79 21.56 8.03
C ASN A 1 5.75 20.15 7.43
N PRO A 2 5.11 19.93 6.27
CA PRO A 2 5.17 18.61 5.65
C PRO A 2 6.53 18.44 4.99
N ARG A 3 7.35 17.51 5.50
CA ARG A 3 8.62 17.10 4.90
C ARG A 3 8.31 16.15 3.74
N ARG A 4 8.62 16.56 2.51
CA ARG A 4 8.65 15.67 1.34
C ARG A 4 10.06 15.08 1.24
N MET A 5 10.20 13.78 1.48
CA MET A 5 11.45 13.04 1.24
C MET A 5 11.38 12.41 -0.16
N TYR A 6 12.27 12.85 -1.06
CA TYR A 6 12.54 12.17 -2.32
C TYR A 6 13.70 11.18 -2.08
N GLY A 7 13.37 9.91 -1.86
CA GLY A 7 14.34 8.81 -1.90
C GLY A 7 14.43 8.22 -3.31
N GLU A 8 15.63 7.76 -3.69
CA GLU A 8 16.00 7.34 -5.04
C GLU A 8 15.00 6.40 -5.75
N MET A 9 14.78 6.68 -7.04
CA MET A 9 13.72 6.13 -7.87
C MET A 9 14.01 4.71 -8.36
N ALA A 10 13.36 3.74 -7.72
CA ALA A 10 13.02 2.45 -8.34
C ALA A 10 11.53 2.16 -8.07
N GLY A 11 10.67 2.83 -8.85
CA GLY A 11 9.21 2.86 -8.62
C GLY A 11 8.83 4.07 -7.78
N ALA A 12 8.10 5.03 -8.35
CA ALA A 12 7.70 6.24 -7.64
C ALA A 12 6.68 5.85 -6.54
N VAL A 13 7.10 5.91 -5.28
CA VAL A 13 6.21 5.66 -4.13
C VAL A 13 6.10 6.93 -3.30
N VAL A 14 4.87 7.29 -2.94
CA VAL A 14 4.60 8.39 -2.02
C VAL A 14 4.55 7.84 -0.60
N GLN A 15 5.50 8.28 0.22
CA GLN A 15 5.51 8.00 1.66
C GLN A 15 4.56 8.96 2.37
N LEU A 16 3.38 8.50 2.77
CA LEU A 16 2.41 9.31 3.52
C LEU A 16 2.66 9.29 5.04
N ALA A 17 3.48 8.35 5.51
CA ALA A 17 3.87 8.19 6.91
C ALA A 17 5.31 7.63 7.02
N PRO A 18 6.06 7.94 8.09
CA PRO A 18 7.32 7.27 8.36
C PRO A 18 7.08 5.78 8.64
N LEU A 19 8.11 4.95 8.41
CA LEU A 19 8.07 3.54 8.81
C LEU A 19 8.07 3.48 10.34
N PRO A 20 7.06 2.85 10.99
CA PRO A 20 7.02 2.72 12.45
C PRO A 20 8.06 1.73 12.94
N ASP A 21 8.50 1.87 14.20
CA ASP A 21 9.46 0.95 14.86
C ASP A 21 8.96 -0.52 14.89
N GLY A 22 7.64 -0.71 14.81
CA GLY A 22 7.00 -2.02 14.68
C GLY A 22 7.26 -2.73 13.35
N GLY A 23 7.74 -2.00 12.33
CA GLY A 23 8.08 -2.54 11.01
C GLY A 23 6.86 -3.01 10.22
N GLU A 24 5.68 -2.44 10.47
CA GLU A 24 4.47 -2.70 9.67
C GLU A 24 4.18 -1.52 8.74
N LEU A 25 3.89 -1.84 7.48
CA LEU A 25 3.56 -0.87 6.44
C LEU A 25 2.48 -1.44 5.53
N ALA A 26 1.51 -0.62 5.17
CA ALA A 26 0.60 -0.89 4.06
C ALA A 26 1.05 -0.17 2.78
N ILE A 27 0.75 -0.74 1.62
CA ILE A 27 0.92 -0.09 0.32
C ILE A 27 -0.33 -0.29 -0.54
N CYS A 28 -0.77 0.78 -1.19
CA CYS A 28 -1.85 0.80 -2.17
C CYS A 28 -1.36 1.29 -3.54
N GLU A 29 -2.17 1.17 -4.58
CA GLU A 29 -1.91 1.81 -5.88
C GLU A 29 -2.15 3.32 -5.81
N GLY A 30 -3.37 3.75 -5.48
CA GLY A 30 -3.76 5.16 -5.44
C GLY A 30 -3.39 5.90 -4.14
N ILE A 31 -3.25 7.23 -4.23
CA ILE A 31 -3.07 8.09 -3.05
C ILE A 31 -4.35 8.15 -2.23
N GLU A 32 -5.51 8.35 -2.87
CA GLU A 32 -6.81 8.36 -2.17
C GLU A 32 -7.08 7.03 -1.48
N THR A 33 -6.78 5.90 -2.13
CA THR A 33 -6.85 4.55 -1.56
C THR A 33 -5.96 4.43 -0.33
N ALA A 34 -4.70 4.88 -0.43
CA ALA A 34 -3.75 4.83 0.69
C ALA A 34 -4.19 5.66 1.90
N LEU A 35 -4.73 6.87 1.66
CA LEU A 35 -5.29 7.71 2.72
C LEU A 35 -6.52 7.05 3.35
N SER A 36 -7.42 6.51 2.54
CA SER A 36 -8.65 5.87 3.01
C SER A 36 -8.35 4.62 3.86
N TYR A 37 -7.45 3.77 3.39
CA TYR A 37 -7.01 2.59 4.14
C TYR A 37 -6.33 2.95 5.47
N ARG A 38 -5.48 3.98 5.46
CA ARG A 38 -4.85 4.50 6.68
C ARG A 38 -5.88 5.01 7.67
N ASP A 39 -6.85 5.80 7.21
CA ASP A 39 -7.87 6.39 8.08
C ASP A 39 -8.82 5.32 8.67
N LEU A 40 -9.12 4.26 7.91
CA LEU A 40 -9.93 3.12 8.37
C LEU A 40 -9.19 2.21 9.37
N THR A 41 -7.92 1.91 9.10
CA THR A 41 -7.20 0.84 9.84
C THR A 41 -6.18 1.36 10.85
N GLY A 42 -5.78 2.63 10.75
CA GLY A 42 -4.66 3.20 11.51
C GLY A 42 -3.27 2.74 11.03
N THR A 43 -3.19 1.82 10.07
CA THR A 43 -1.92 1.32 9.54
C THR A 43 -1.19 2.43 8.77
N PRO A 44 0.13 2.65 8.98
CA PRO A 44 0.91 3.52 8.12
C PRO A 44 0.89 3.02 6.67
N THR A 45 0.50 3.88 5.72
CA THR A 45 0.26 3.46 4.33
C THR A 45 1.04 4.30 3.34
N TRP A 46 1.63 3.69 2.33
CA TRP A 46 2.28 4.33 1.19
C TRP A 46 1.47 4.10 -0.10
N ALA A 47 1.71 4.91 -1.14
CA ALA A 47 1.05 4.77 -2.44
C ALA A 47 2.06 4.52 -3.56
N GLY A 48 1.86 3.46 -4.34
CA GLY A 48 2.70 3.08 -5.50
C GLY A 48 2.40 3.86 -6.78
N LEU A 49 1.38 4.72 -6.78
CA LEU A 49 0.93 5.61 -7.86
C LEU A 49 0.48 4.94 -9.17
N SER A 50 0.64 3.63 -9.31
CA SER A 50 0.18 2.81 -10.43
C SER A 50 0.38 1.33 -10.11
N THR A 51 -0.31 0.43 -10.82
CA THR A 51 -0.01 -1.01 -10.85
C THR A 51 1.48 -1.28 -11.11
N SER A 52 2.09 -0.54 -12.03
CA SER A 52 3.51 -0.66 -12.36
C SER A 52 4.43 -0.24 -11.23
N GLY A 53 4.07 0.82 -10.50
CA GLY A 53 4.82 1.28 -9.33
C GLY A 53 4.67 0.31 -8.16
N LEU A 54 3.49 -0.27 -7.97
CA LEU A 54 3.24 -1.33 -6.99
C LEU A 54 4.12 -2.57 -7.27
N ARG A 55 4.16 -3.06 -8.52
CA ARG A 55 5.03 -4.20 -8.91
C ARG A 55 6.52 -3.94 -8.68
N ARG A 56 6.95 -2.68 -8.85
CA ARG A 56 8.35 -2.27 -8.66
C ARG A 56 8.72 -2.00 -7.21
N PHE A 57 7.75 -1.86 -6.31
CA PHE A 57 8.00 -1.57 -4.91
C PHE A 57 8.98 -2.57 -4.30
N VAL A 58 9.93 -2.03 -3.53
CA VAL A 58 10.89 -2.81 -2.76
C VAL A 58 10.67 -2.48 -1.30
N PRO A 59 10.35 -3.47 -0.45
CA PRO A 59 10.27 -3.27 0.99
C PRO A 59 11.54 -2.61 1.54
N PRO A 60 11.44 -1.51 2.30
CA PRO A 60 12.61 -0.91 2.92
C PRO A 60 13.24 -1.86 3.94
N PRO A 61 14.56 -1.75 4.20
CA PRO A 61 15.22 -2.53 5.24
C PRO A 61 14.53 -2.36 6.61
N GLY A 62 14.38 -3.45 7.35
CA GLY A 62 13.73 -3.44 8.66
C GLY A 62 12.21 -3.56 8.64
N LEU A 63 11.58 -3.59 7.45
CA LEU A 63 10.17 -3.95 7.34
C LEU A 63 9.96 -5.40 7.77
N LYS A 64 9.08 -5.62 8.74
CA LYS A 64 8.70 -6.94 9.25
C LYS A 64 7.44 -7.47 8.57
N ARG A 65 6.47 -6.59 8.34
CA ARG A 65 5.18 -6.94 7.73
C ARG A 65 4.76 -5.92 6.68
N LEU A 66 4.45 -6.41 5.49
CA LEU A 66 3.87 -5.65 4.39
C LEU A 66 2.40 -6.03 4.21
N VAL A 67 1.51 -5.05 4.26
CA VAL A 67 0.13 -5.19 3.81
C VAL A 67 0.00 -4.61 2.41
N ILE A 68 -0.48 -5.41 1.47
CA ILE A 68 -0.78 -4.93 0.12
C ILE A 68 -2.30 -4.78 0.04
N ALA A 69 -2.76 -3.54 0.19
CA ALA A 69 -4.17 -3.20 0.10
C ALA A 69 -4.49 -2.91 -1.38
N ALA A 70 -4.91 -3.96 -2.09
CA ALA A 70 -5.17 -3.91 -3.52
C ALA A 70 -6.55 -3.31 -3.79
N ASP A 71 -6.65 -2.55 -4.88
CA ASP A 71 -7.95 -2.16 -5.44
C ASP A 71 -8.65 -3.41 -6.02
N GLY A 72 -9.98 -3.36 -6.11
CA GLY A 72 -10.82 -4.52 -6.43
C GLY A 72 -10.82 -4.95 -7.91
N ASP A 73 -10.01 -4.32 -8.77
CA ASP A 73 -9.91 -4.68 -10.19
C ASP A 73 -8.81 -5.72 -10.48
N ASP A 74 -8.93 -6.40 -11.62
CA ASP A 74 -8.02 -7.49 -12.01
C ASP A 74 -6.55 -7.05 -12.09
N ALA A 75 -6.30 -5.81 -12.53
CA ALA A 75 -4.95 -5.29 -12.73
C ALA A 75 -4.25 -5.01 -11.38
N GLY A 76 -4.99 -4.44 -10.42
CA GLY A 76 -4.57 -4.22 -9.05
C GLY A 76 -4.31 -5.53 -8.31
N ILE A 77 -5.20 -6.52 -8.46
CA ILE A 77 -5.03 -7.86 -7.87
C ILE A 77 -3.79 -8.56 -8.44
N GLU A 78 -3.56 -8.51 -9.75
CA GLU A 78 -2.37 -9.12 -10.35
C GLU A 78 -1.09 -8.41 -9.89
N ALA A 79 -1.08 -7.07 -9.86
CA ALA A 79 0.06 -6.31 -9.35
C ALA A 79 0.36 -6.60 -7.88
N ALA A 80 -0.67 -6.80 -7.05
CA ALA A 80 -0.52 -7.17 -5.65
C ALA A 80 0.08 -8.58 -5.49
N ARG A 81 -0.32 -9.53 -6.33
CA ARG A 81 0.24 -10.90 -6.33
C ARG A 81 1.72 -10.90 -6.69
N ASP A 82 2.10 -10.20 -7.75
CA ASP A 82 3.49 -10.05 -8.19
C ASP A 82 4.37 -9.46 -7.07
N LEU A 83 3.88 -8.39 -6.44
CA LEU A 83 4.58 -7.78 -5.32
C LEU A 83 4.68 -8.75 -4.14
N ALA A 84 3.60 -9.47 -3.81
CA ALA A 84 3.57 -10.40 -2.69
C ALA A 84 4.58 -11.53 -2.85
N GLU A 85 4.66 -12.14 -4.04
CA GLU A 85 5.63 -13.19 -4.33
C GLU A 85 7.06 -12.71 -4.08
N ARG A 86 7.38 -11.49 -4.55
CA ARG A 86 8.73 -10.93 -4.45
C ARG A 86 9.07 -10.46 -3.04
N ALA A 87 8.12 -9.84 -2.35
CA ALA A 87 8.29 -9.29 -1.01
C ALA A 87 8.31 -10.37 0.08
N SER A 88 7.64 -11.51 -0.13
CA SER A 88 7.62 -12.65 0.80
C SER A 88 9.01 -13.23 1.11
N ARG A 89 9.99 -12.98 0.22
CA ARG A 89 11.39 -13.36 0.42
C ARG A 89 12.14 -12.45 1.39
N ARG A 90 11.52 -11.36 1.86
CA ARG A 90 12.14 -10.30 2.67
C ARG A 90 11.40 -10.03 3.97
N CYS A 91 10.08 -10.14 3.98
CA CYS A 91 9.23 -9.87 5.13
C CYS A 91 7.93 -10.68 5.06
N ASP A 92 7.13 -10.66 6.12
CA ASP A 92 5.78 -11.21 6.09
C ASP A 92 4.92 -10.37 5.16
N VAL A 93 4.07 -11.02 4.35
CA VAL A 93 3.19 -10.33 3.40
C VAL A 93 1.76 -10.80 3.56
N VAL A 94 0.84 -9.84 3.58
CA VAL A 94 -0.60 -10.09 3.51
C VAL A 94 -1.19 -9.25 2.38
N VAL A 95 -1.98 -9.87 1.50
CA VAL A 95 -2.74 -9.17 0.47
C VAL A 95 -4.18 -9.03 0.95
N ILE A 96 -4.71 -7.81 0.94
CA ILE A 96 -6.09 -7.51 1.32
C ILE A 96 -6.74 -6.79 0.13
N PRO A 97 -7.62 -7.46 -0.65
CA PRO A 97 -8.38 -6.77 -1.68
C PRO A 97 -9.46 -5.89 -1.04
N ALA A 98 -9.81 -4.80 -1.72
CA ALA A 98 -11.03 -4.07 -1.42
C ALA A 98 -12.27 -4.99 -1.52
N PRO A 99 -13.38 -4.69 -0.82
CA PRO A 99 -14.61 -5.45 -0.94
C PRO A 99 -15.09 -5.53 -2.41
N ALA A 100 -15.71 -6.66 -2.78
CA ALA A 100 -16.10 -6.93 -4.16
C ALA A 100 -16.98 -5.82 -4.74
N GLY A 101 -16.57 -5.27 -5.89
CA GLY A 101 -17.29 -4.18 -6.58
C GLY A 101 -17.05 -2.78 -6.01
N THR A 102 -16.05 -2.60 -5.13
CA THR A 102 -15.69 -1.31 -4.52
C THR A 102 -14.17 -1.07 -4.55
N ASP A 103 -13.76 0.17 -4.31
CA ASP A 103 -12.39 0.50 -3.90
C ASP A 103 -12.34 0.86 -2.39
N TRP A 104 -11.16 1.08 -1.83
CA TRP A 104 -11.03 1.44 -0.41
C TRP A 104 -11.59 2.83 -0.07
N ASN A 105 -11.73 3.73 -1.06
CA ASN A 105 -12.35 5.03 -0.88
C ASN A 105 -13.88 4.88 -0.75
N ASP A 106 -14.50 3.98 -1.51
CA ASP A 106 -15.90 3.63 -1.38
C ASP A 106 -16.19 2.93 -0.04
N ALA A 107 -15.30 2.04 0.41
CA ALA A 107 -15.39 1.44 1.75
C ALA A 107 -15.37 2.50 2.86
N LEU A 108 -14.50 3.52 2.77
CA LEU A 108 -14.46 4.63 3.75
C LEU A 108 -15.75 5.47 3.75
N LYS A 109 -16.32 5.74 2.58
CA LYS A 109 -17.60 6.48 2.46
C LYS A 109 -18.78 5.69 3.03
N GLY A 110 -18.72 4.35 3.00
CA GLY A 110 -19.72 3.47 3.60
C GLY A 110 -19.70 3.48 5.13
N GLU A 111 -18.52 3.49 5.75
CA GLU A 111 -18.35 3.50 7.22
C GLU A 111 -18.72 4.85 7.89
N ARG A 112 -18.74 5.94 7.12
CA ARG A 112 -19.04 7.30 7.62
C ARG A 112 -20.53 7.69 7.53
N GLN A 113 -21.41 6.77 7.13
CA GLN A 113 -22.87 6.97 7.08
C GLN A 113 -23.55 6.27 8.24
#